data_AF-A0A431LDL2-F1
#
_entry.id   AF-A0A431LDL2-F1
#
_cell.length_a   1.000
_cell.length_b   1.000
_cell.length_c   1.000
_cell.angle_alpha   90.00
_cell.angle_beta   90.00
_cell.angle_gamma   90.00
#
_symmetry.space_group_name_H-M   'P 1'
#
loop_
_entity.id
_entity.type
_entity.pdbx_description
1 polymer ?
#
loop_
_entity_poly.entity_id
_entity_poly.type
_entity_poly.pdbx_seq_one_letter_code
_entity_poly.pdbx_strand_id
1 'polypeptide(L)'
;MLNFKMTKVLSVTAIALCAITPLLNCPADAQNSISTYGTGAASYGYTSNGGTQLAMVTPVVDPSNLRLTAQKNYQCSQFRVAQQLYSQVCQSAGVTADDYYWLGESYMHASMFSEASAAFQQGVRLNPASDSLNLGLVQSLIAARQNTQAHDACLKAANTVTSPQARKQLEVMLKISSTPFPPAMQRDNRHSNHVER
;
A
#
# COMPACT_ATOMS: atom_id res chain seq x y z
N MET A 1 57.42 19.93 -53.30
CA MET A 1 56.12 20.64 -53.20
C MET A 1 55.43 20.14 -51.95
N LEU A 2 55.01 20.90 -50.93
CA LEU A 2 55.06 22.34 -50.64
C LEU A 2 55.29 22.49 -49.12
N ASN A 3 56.06 23.51 -48.77
CA ASN A 3 56.24 24.08 -47.43
C ASN A 3 54.91 24.51 -46.76
N PHE A 4 54.81 24.43 -45.42
CA PHE A 4 54.79 25.64 -44.57
C PHE A 4 54.91 25.35 -43.06
N LYS A 5 55.89 25.99 -42.41
CA LYS A 5 56.02 26.20 -40.96
C LYS A 5 55.08 27.32 -40.51
N MET A 6 54.58 27.24 -39.27
CA MET A 6 54.56 28.30 -38.22
C MET A 6 53.37 28.07 -37.27
N THR A 7 53.56 27.79 -35.98
CA THR A 7 53.93 28.69 -34.87
C THR A 7 52.74 29.51 -34.32
N LYS A 8 52.41 29.22 -33.04
CA LYS A 8 51.82 30.07 -31.97
C LYS A 8 50.33 30.46 -32.06
N VAL A 9 49.53 29.99 -31.10
CA VAL A 9 49.17 30.59 -29.78
C VAL A 9 48.06 31.65 -29.90
N LEU A 10 46.93 31.38 -29.24
CA LEU A 10 46.00 32.29 -28.52
C LEU A 10 44.70 31.47 -28.27
N SER A 11 44.53 30.83 -27.12
CA SER A 11 43.99 31.37 -25.86
C SER A 11 42.50 31.72 -25.88
N VAL A 12 41.71 30.80 -25.31
CA VAL A 12 40.63 31.02 -24.32
C VAL A 12 39.35 31.74 -24.80
N THR A 13 38.30 30.97 -25.09
CA THR A 13 36.97 30.94 -24.40
C THR A 13 35.88 30.37 -25.32
N ALA A 14 35.18 29.33 -24.84
CA ALA A 14 33.80 28.92 -25.19
C ALA A 14 33.63 27.47 -24.69
N ILE A 15 33.35 27.27 -23.40
CA ILE A 15 32.00 27.00 -22.86
C ILE A 15 31.26 25.91 -23.66
N ALA A 16 31.36 24.68 -23.17
CA ALA A 16 30.27 23.70 -23.13
C ALA A 16 30.72 22.51 -22.26
N LEU A 17 30.54 22.62 -20.94
CA LEU A 17 30.75 21.49 -20.04
C LEU A 17 29.50 20.60 -20.09
N CYS A 18 29.58 19.52 -20.87
CA CYS A 18 28.87 18.28 -20.60
C CYS A 18 29.63 17.51 -19.51
N ALA A 19 28.98 17.17 -18.39
CA ALA A 19 29.39 16.07 -17.52
C ALA A 19 28.28 15.81 -16.47
N ILE A 20 27.56 14.68 -16.54
CA ILE A 20 27.85 13.42 -15.82
C ILE A 20 27.35 13.43 -14.36
N THR A 21 26.24 12.72 -14.13
CA THR A 21 25.81 12.10 -12.84
C THR A 21 26.93 11.24 -12.23
N PRO A 22 27.04 10.96 -10.89
CA PRO A 22 25.98 10.24 -10.16
C PRO A 22 25.91 10.35 -8.60
N LEU A 23 24.78 9.84 -8.06
CA LEU A 23 24.56 9.09 -6.81
C LEU A 23 24.91 9.64 -5.40
N LEU A 24 24.05 9.20 -4.46
CA LEU A 24 24.15 9.16 -2.98
C LEU A 24 23.72 10.41 -2.22
N ASN A 25 22.51 10.39 -1.65
CA ASN A 25 22.31 10.08 -0.22
C ASN A 25 20.82 10.13 0.15
N CYS A 26 20.31 9.08 0.79
CA CYS A 26 19.12 9.18 1.63
C CYS A 26 19.47 9.92 2.93
N PRO A 27 18.48 10.50 3.60
CA PRO A 27 18.35 10.19 5.02
C PRO A 27 16.96 9.70 5.37
N ALA A 28 16.93 8.56 6.07
CA ALA A 28 15.91 8.26 7.05
C ALA A 28 16.17 9.14 8.27
N ASP A 29 15.17 9.90 8.74
CA ASP A 29 14.58 9.63 10.05
C ASP A 29 13.42 10.58 10.37
N ALA A 30 12.49 9.99 11.09
CA ALA A 30 11.17 10.48 11.44
C ALA A 30 11.16 11.79 12.25
N GLN A 31 10.24 12.69 11.88
CA GLN A 31 9.47 13.41 12.88
C GLN A 31 7.99 13.40 12.52
N ASN A 32 7.26 12.71 13.39
CA ASN A 32 5.83 12.88 13.65
C ASN A 32 5.46 14.37 13.65
N SER A 33 4.82 14.82 12.57
CA SER A 33 3.98 16.01 12.59
C SER A 33 2.78 15.74 11.70
N ILE A 34 1.60 15.74 12.31
CA ILE A 34 0.35 15.99 11.60
C ILE A 34 0.47 17.44 11.11
N SER A 35 1.15 17.63 9.99
CA SER A 35 1.27 18.93 9.34
C SER A 35 0.26 18.95 8.21
N THR A 36 -0.84 19.64 8.51
CA THR A 36 -1.51 20.61 7.62
C THR A 36 -1.23 20.42 6.13
N TYR A 37 -2.29 20.07 5.40
CA TYR A 37 -2.41 20.17 3.95
C TYR A 37 -1.87 21.51 3.43
N GLY A 38 -0.60 21.52 3.06
CA GLY A 38 0.05 22.56 2.29
C GLY A 38 0.25 22.06 0.87
N THR A 39 -0.81 22.02 0.08
CA THR A 39 -0.68 21.87 -1.38
C THR A 39 -0.59 23.24 -2.01
N GLY A 40 0.64 23.64 -2.33
CA GLY A 40 0.90 24.60 -3.37
C GLY A 40 0.49 24.03 -4.74
N ALA A 41 -0.04 24.92 -5.57
CA ALA A 41 -0.26 24.79 -7.02
C ALA A 41 -1.37 23.82 -7.48
N ALA A 42 -2.61 24.31 -7.45
CA ALA A 42 -3.50 24.26 -8.61
C ALA A 42 -4.56 25.37 -8.45
N SER A 43 -4.38 26.43 -9.23
CA SER A 43 -5.33 27.51 -9.41
C SER A 43 -6.67 26.98 -9.92
N TYR A 44 -7.72 27.07 -9.09
CA TYR A 44 -9.11 27.10 -9.56
C TYR A 44 -9.73 28.38 -9.03
N GLY A 45 -9.87 29.35 -9.93
CA GLY A 45 -10.49 30.63 -9.63
C GLY A 45 -12.00 30.48 -9.42
N TYR A 46 -12.49 31.11 -8.36
CA TYR A 46 -13.86 31.59 -8.29
C TYR A 46 -13.80 33.06 -7.89
N THR A 47 -14.04 33.96 -8.84
CA THR A 47 -14.35 35.36 -8.53
C THR A 47 -15.86 35.50 -8.54
N SER A 48 -16.46 35.85 -7.39
CA SER A 48 -17.67 36.68 -7.35
C SER A 48 -17.90 37.22 -5.94
N ASN A 49 -17.72 38.54 -5.84
CA ASN A 49 -18.47 39.53 -5.07
C ASN A 49 -18.95 39.21 -3.63
N GLY A 50 -18.36 39.95 -2.69
CA GLY A 50 -19.13 40.66 -1.65
C GLY A 50 -19.40 39.91 -0.34
N GLY A 51 -18.70 40.32 0.72
CA GLY A 51 -19.24 40.37 2.08
C GLY A 51 -19.26 39.07 2.89
N THR A 52 -18.64 39.15 4.07
CA THR A 52 -18.97 38.42 5.32
C THR A 52 -18.64 36.91 5.47
N GLN A 53 -18.06 36.65 6.64
CA GLN A 53 -17.90 35.41 7.40
C GLN A 53 -16.82 34.42 6.92
N LEU A 54 -15.78 34.35 7.76
CA LEU A 54 -14.88 33.21 7.92
C LEU A 54 -15.71 31.97 8.35
N ALA A 55 -16.46 31.39 7.41
CA ALA A 55 -16.87 30.02 7.54
C ALA A 55 -15.60 29.18 7.42
N MET A 56 -15.22 28.51 8.50
CA MET A 56 -14.28 27.39 8.43
C MET A 56 -14.81 26.44 7.35
N VAL A 57 -14.25 26.52 6.15
CA VAL A 57 -14.51 25.54 5.10
C VAL A 57 -13.89 24.27 5.64
N THR A 58 -14.68 23.48 6.37
CA THR A 58 -14.38 22.07 6.51
C THR A 58 -14.21 21.60 5.07
N PRO A 59 -13.03 21.13 4.65
CA PRO A 59 -12.94 20.52 3.34
C PRO A 59 -13.96 19.40 3.39
N VAL A 60 -15.06 19.55 2.66
CA VAL A 60 -15.94 18.43 2.38
C VAL A 60 -15.05 17.53 1.56
N VAL A 61 -14.40 16.59 2.25
CA VAL A 61 -13.50 15.64 1.62
C VAL A 61 -14.40 14.78 0.76
N ASP A 62 -14.49 15.15 -0.52
CA ASP A 62 -15.27 14.37 -1.47
C ASP A 62 -14.66 12.95 -1.50
N PRO A 63 -15.42 11.91 -1.11
CA PRO A 63 -14.88 10.57 -1.00
C PRO A 63 -14.33 10.06 -2.33
N SER A 64 -14.79 10.57 -3.47
CA SER A 64 -14.27 10.24 -4.80
C SER A 64 -12.85 10.75 -5.01
N ASN A 65 -12.56 12.00 -4.61
CA ASN A 65 -11.20 12.55 -4.72
C ASN A 65 -10.24 11.86 -3.75
N LEU A 66 -10.74 11.49 -2.58
CA LEU A 66 -9.98 10.74 -1.58
C LEU A 66 -9.63 9.33 -2.08
N ARG A 67 -10.57 8.61 -2.72
CA ARG A 67 -10.33 7.32 -3.39
C ARG A 67 -9.24 7.42 -4.44
N LEU A 68 -9.31 8.42 -5.31
CA LEU A 68 -8.31 8.61 -6.36
C LEU A 68 -6.91 8.82 -5.77
N THR A 69 -6.82 9.63 -4.72
CA THR A 69 -5.55 9.88 -4.01
C THR A 69 -5.04 8.62 -3.32
N ALA A 70 -5.92 7.85 -2.67
CA ALA A 70 -5.59 6.57 -2.04
C ALA A 70 -5.05 5.57 -3.06
N GLN A 71 -5.71 5.44 -4.21
CA GLN A 71 -5.31 4.54 -5.28
C GLN A 71 -3.96 4.91 -5.88
N LYS A 72 -3.70 6.20 -6.10
CA LYS A 72 -2.38 6.66 -6.56
C LYS A 72 -1.27 6.29 -5.57
N ASN A 73 -1.50 6.48 -4.27
CA ASN A 73 -0.54 6.11 -3.24
C ASN A 73 -0.31 4.59 -3.20
N TYR A 74 -1.36 3.79 -3.36
CA TYR A 74 -1.26 2.34 -3.48
C TYR A 74 -0.38 1.93 -4.66
N GLN A 75 -0.60 2.53 -5.84
CA GLN A 75 0.22 2.28 -7.04
C GLN A 75 1.68 2.67 -6.85
N CYS A 76 1.96 3.73 -6.08
CA CYS A 76 3.31 4.14 -5.69
C CYS A 76 3.91 3.27 -4.56
N SER A 77 3.29 2.14 -4.20
CA SER A 77 3.71 1.27 -3.08
C SER A 77 3.73 1.96 -1.71
N GLN A 78 3.06 3.10 -1.57
CA GLN A 78 2.92 3.83 -0.31
C GLN A 78 1.75 3.26 0.50
N PHE A 79 1.81 1.97 0.83
CA PHE A 79 0.70 1.21 1.43
C PHE A 79 0.22 1.79 2.77
N ARG A 80 1.13 2.36 3.57
CA ARG A 80 0.78 3.01 4.85
C ARG A 80 -0.03 4.29 4.66
N VAL A 81 0.22 5.04 3.60
CA VAL A 81 -0.56 6.24 3.28
C VAL A 81 -1.89 5.81 2.66
N ALA A 82 -1.85 4.85 1.74
CA ALA A 82 -3.05 4.30 1.10
C ALA A 82 -4.05 3.75 2.12
N GLN A 83 -3.61 2.97 3.11
CA GLN A 83 -4.52 2.47 4.16
C GLN A 83 -5.18 3.61 4.97
N GLN A 84 -4.47 4.70 5.25
CA GLN A 84 -5.01 5.81 6.04
C GLN A 84 -6.09 6.55 5.25
N LEU A 85 -5.85 6.75 3.95
CA LEU A 85 -6.81 7.39 3.06
C LEU A 85 -8.03 6.48 2.84
N TYR A 86 -7.82 5.19 2.58
CA TYR A 86 -8.93 4.22 2.44
C TYR A 86 -9.72 4.05 3.74
N SER A 87 -9.08 4.14 4.91
CA SER A 87 -9.78 4.16 6.20
C SER A 87 -10.72 5.36 6.33
N GLN A 88 -10.28 6.54 5.86
CA GLN A 88 -11.14 7.73 5.80
C GLN A 88 -12.28 7.57 4.78
N VAL A 89 -12.01 6.97 3.60
CA VAL A 89 -13.08 6.64 2.62
C VAL A 89 -14.13 5.74 3.27
N CYS A 90 -13.70 4.72 4.03
CA CYS A 90 -14.61 3.78 4.68
C CYS A 90 -15.46 4.41 5.81
N GLN A 91 -15.13 5.62 6.26
CA GLN A 91 -15.91 6.38 7.24
C GLN A 91 -16.89 7.36 6.57
N SER A 92 -16.80 7.54 5.25
CA SER A 92 -17.64 8.46 4.50
C SER A 92 -18.99 7.86 4.10
N ALA A 93 -19.97 8.72 3.81
CA ALA A 93 -21.22 8.30 3.20
C ALA A 93 -20.96 7.82 1.76
N GLY A 94 -21.41 6.61 1.43
CA GLY A 94 -21.24 6.02 0.09
C GLY A 94 -20.04 5.07 -0.06
N VAL A 95 -19.54 4.51 1.04
CA VAL A 95 -18.56 3.41 1.04
C VAL A 95 -19.05 2.23 0.20
N THR A 96 -18.14 1.61 -0.55
CA THR A 96 -18.42 0.43 -1.38
C THR A 96 -17.61 -0.77 -0.91
N ALA A 97 -17.96 -1.95 -1.43
CA ALA A 97 -17.20 -3.17 -1.17
C ALA A 97 -15.75 -3.07 -1.68
N ASP A 98 -15.51 -2.32 -2.77
CA ASP A 98 -14.18 -2.11 -3.35
C ASP A 98 -13.30 -1.22 -2.46
N ASP A 99 -13.87 -0.26 -1.74
CA ASP A 99 -13.10 0.55 -0.79
C ASP A 99 -12.52 -0.31 0.33
N TYR A 100 -13.32 -1.26 0.83
CA TYR A 100 -12.86 -2.24 1.81
C TYR A 100 -11.86 -3.23 1.24
N TYR A 101 -12.00 -3.60 -0.05
CA TYR A 101 -11.01 -4.42 -0.74
C TYR A 101 -9.65 -3.72 -0.76
N TRP A 102 -9.59 -2.47 -1.20
CA TRP A 102 -8.33 -1.74 -1.27
C TRP A 102 -7.75 -1.38 0.10
N LEU A 103 -8.61 -1.15 1.10
CA LEU A 103 -8.17 -1.03 2.49
C LEU A 103 -7.51 -2.33 2.97
N GLY A 104 -8.14 -3.48 2.73
CA GLY A 104 -7.62 -4.79 3.07
C GLY A 104 -6.30 -5.10 2.38
N GLU A 105 -6.19 -4.85 1.07
CA GLU A 105 -4.95 -5.01 0.31
C GLU A 105 -3.83 -4.09 0.84
N SER A 106 -4.16 -2.84 1.17
CA SER A 106 -3.20 -1.90 1.77
C SER A 106 -2.68 -2.43 3.11
N TYR A 107 -3.55 -3.01 3.95
CA TYR A 107 -3.15 -3.65 5.19
C TYR A 107 -2.32 -4.92 4.97
N MET A 108 -2.65 -5.74 3.97
CA MET A 108 -1.88 -6.94 3.59
C MET A 108 -0.44 -6.57 3.24
N HIS A 109 -0.26 -5.56 2.39
CA HIS A 109 1.06 -5.07 2.02
C HIS A 109 1.80 -4.39 3.17
N ALA A 110 1.06 -3.80 4.12
CA ALA A 110 1.63 -3.27 5.36
C ALA A 110 1.93 -4.34 6.43
N SER A 111 1.72 -5.63 6.13
CA SER A 111 1.85 -6.78 7.04
C SER A 111 0.92 -6.74 8.27
N MET A 112 -0.18 -6.00 8.16
CA MET A 112 -1.23 -5.84 9.18
C MET A 112 -2.37 -6.83 8.92
N PHE A 113 -2.08 -8.12 9.07
CA PHE A 113 -2.99 -9.19 8.59
C PHE A 113 -4.32 -9.26 9.35
N SER A 114 -4.34 -8.92 10.64
CA SER A 114 -5.58 -8.94 11.43
C SER A 114 -6.52 -7.82 10.97
N GLU A 115 -6.00 -6.62 10.78
CA GLU A 115 -6.72 -5.46 10.27
C GLU A 115 -7.18 -5.67 8.83
N ALA A 116 -6.35 -6.32 8.00
CA ALA A 116 -6.73 -6.73 6.65
C ALA A 116 -7.96 -7.64 6.68
N SER A 117 -7.96 -8.67 7.53
CA SER A 117 -9.09 -9.59 7.64
C SER A 117 -10.38 -8.87 8.07
N ALA A 118 -10.28 -7.92 9.00
CA ALA A 118 -11.41 -7.11 9.41
C ALA A 118 -11.95 -6.24 8.26
N ALA A 119 -11.08 -5.60 7.48
CA ALA A 119 -11.46 -4.80 6.32
C ALA A 119 -12.15 -5.66 5.25
N PHE A 120 -11.56 -6.80 4.87
CA PHE A 120 -12.17 -7.71 3.90
C PHE A 120 -13.51 -8.25 4.40
N GLN A 121 -13.64 -8.55 5.71
CA GLN A 121 -14.91 -9.00 6.28
C GLN A 121 -16.01 -7.93 6.18
N GLN A 122 -15.69 -6.64 6.26
CA GLN A 122 -16.65 -5.56 5.98
C GLN A 122 -17.05 -5.56 4.51
N GLY A 123 -16.09 -5.68 3.60
CA GLY A 123 -16.34 -5.76 2.16
C GLY A 123 -17.24 -6.94 1.80
N VAL A 124 -16.96 -8.14 2.33
CA VAL A 124 -17.78 -9.35 2.12
C VAL A 124 -19.22 -9.14 2.60
N ARG A 125 -19.46 -8.36 3.67
CA ARG A 125 -20.84 -8.05 4.08
C ARG A 125 -21.59 -7.18 3.07
N LEU A 126 -20.89 -6.28 2.39
CA LEU A 126 -21.48 -5.46 1.33
C LEU A 126 -21.68 -6.23 0.04
N ASN A 127 -20.73 -7.10 -0.32
CA ASN A 127 -20.82 -7.97 -1.49
C ASN A 127 -20.34 -9.39 -1.19
N PRO A 128 -21.24 -10.28 -0.73
CA PRO A 128 -20.88 -11.65 -0.35
C PRO A 128 -20.41 -12.53 -1.50
N ALA A 129 -20.81 -12.20 -2.74
CA ALA A 129 -20.49 -12.97 -3.94
C ALA A 129 -19.16 -12.54 -4.59
N SER A 130 -18.48 -11.52 -4.05
CA SER A 130 -17.21 -11.06 -4.59
C SER A 130 -16.09 -12.05 -4.30
N ASP A 131 -15.57 -12.66 -5.36
CA ASP A 131 -14.46 -13.61 -5.28
C ASP A 131 -13.22 -12.97 -4.64
N SER A 132 -12.85 -11.75 -5.06
CA SER A 132 -11.66 -11.04 -4.57
C SER A 132 -11.73 -10.75 -3.06
N LEU A 133 -12.91 -10.38 -2.57
CA LEU A 133 -13.11 -10.10 -1.14
C LEU A 133 -13.06 -11.37 -0.28
N ASN A 134 -13.68 -12.46 -0.77
CA ASN A 134 -13.65 -13.74 -0.07
C ASN A 134 -12.23 -14.33 -0.04
N LEU A 135 -11.50 -14.27 -1.16
CA LEU A 135 -10.11 -14.71 -1.24
C LEU A 135 -9.20 -13.86 -0.34
N GLY A 136 -9.34 -12.53 -0.38
CA GLY A 136 -8.59 -11.62 0.48
C GLY A 136 -8.84 -11.88 1.96
N LEU A 137 -10.09 -12.13 2.36
CA LEU A 137 -10.44 -12.49 3.73
C LEU A 137 -9.76 -13.78 4.18
N VAL A 138 -9.85 -14.85 3.39
CA VAL A 138 -9.22 -16.13 3.75
C VAL A 138 -7.69 -16.00 3.79
N GLN A 139 -7.11 -15.34 2.79
CA GLN A 139 -5.66 -15.16 2.70
C GLN A 139 -5.12 -14.35 3.89
N SER A 140 -5.81 -13.29 4.29
CA SER A 140 -5.43 -12.48 5.46
C SER A 140 -5.55 -13.27 6.76
N LEU A 141 -6.57 -14.11 6.93
CA LEU A 141 -6.70 -14.99 8.12
C LEU A 141 -5.59 -16.03 8.20
N ILE A 142 -5.20 -16.64 7.07
CA ILE A 142 -4.07 -17.57 7.00
C ILE A 142 -2.76 -16.85 7.35
N ALA A 143 -2.55 -15.65 6.80
CA ALA A 143 -1.36 -14.83 7.09
C ALA A 143 -1.31 -14.40 8.56
N ALA A 144 -2.47 -14.12 9.17
CA ALA A 144 -2.63 -13.82 10.59
C ALA A 144 -2.50 -15.05 11.51
N ARG A 145 -2.24 -16.26 10.95
CA ARG A 145 -2.17 -17.55 11.68
C ARG A 145 -3.48 -17.94 12.38
N GLN A 146 -4.60 -17.37 11.96
CA GLN A 146 -5.92 -17.65 12.53
C GLN A 146 -6.58 -18.82 11.79
N ASN A 147 -5.95 -20.00 11.83
CA ASN A 147 -6.31 -21.16 11.01
C ASN A 147 -7.76 -21.62 11.21
N THR A 148 -8.28 -21.59 12.43
CA THR A 148 -9.68 -21.96 12.72
C THR A 148 -10.66 -21.01 12.00
N GLN A 149 -10.41 -19.70 12.08
CA GLN A 149 -11.25 -18.71 11.41
C GLN A 149 -11.09 -18.80 9.88
N ALA A 150 -9.86 -19.04 9.39
CA ALA A 150 -9.59 -19.23 7.97
C ALA A 150 -10.35 -20.44 7.42
N HIS A 151 -10.36 -21.56 8.15
CA HIS A 151 -11.08 -22.76 7.76
C HIS A 151 -12.60 -22.51 7.64
N ASP A 152 -13.19 -21.87 8.64
CA ASP A 152 -14.62 -21.53 8.61
C ASP A 152 -14.96 -20.52 7.50
N ALA A 153 -14.08 -19.54 7.26
CA ALA A 153 -14.22 -18.58 6.18
C ALA A 153 -14.11 -19.25 4.80
N CYS A 154 -13.20 -20.21 4.61
CA CYS A 154 -13.09 -21.02 3.39
C CYS A 154 -14.40 -21.75 3.08
N LEU A 155 -14.98 -22.42 4.08
CA LEU A 155 -16.23 -23.16 3.90
C LEU A 155 -17.40 -22.24 3.55
N LYS A 156 -17.48 -21.07 4.17
CA LYS A 156 -18.49 -20.06 3.83
C LYS A 156 -18.30 -19.52 2.41
N ALA A 157 -17.07 -19.12 2.08
CA ALA A 157 -16.72 -18.58 0.78
C ALA A 157 -16.95 -19.59 -0.36
N ALA A 158 -16.66 -20.87 -0.15
CA ALA A 158 -16.85 -21.91 -1.17
C ALA A 158 -18.31 -22.03 -1.65
N ASN A 159 -19.28 -21.58 -0.84
CA ASN A 159 -20.71 -21.60 -1.17
C ASN A 159 -21.20 -20.29 -1.81
N THR A 160 -20.44 -19.18 -1.74
CA THR A 160 -20.86 -17.87 -2.23
C THR A 160 -20.11 -17.42 -3.50
N VAL A 161 -18.91 -17.94 -3.68
CA VAL A 161 -17.99 -17.60 -4.78
C VAL A 161 -18.52 -18.15 -6.10
N THR A 162 -18.48 -17.31 -7.14
CA THR A 162 -19.10 -17.65 -8.43
C THR A 162 -18.08 -18.27 -9.39
N SER A 163 -16.82 -17.82 -9.33
CA SER A 163 -15.78 -18.31 -10.24
C SER A 163 -15.27 -19.72 -9.87
N PRO A 164 -15.20 -20.64 -10.84
CA PRO A 164 -14.57 -21.95 -10.63
C PRO A 164 -13.09 -21.85 -10.21
N GLN A 165 -12.40 -20.80 -10.64
CA GLN A 165 -11.00 -20.58 -10.30
C GLN A 165 -10.84 -20.18 -8.83
N ALA A 166 -11.68 -19.27 -8.36
CA ALA A 166 -11.68 -18.85 -6.96
C ALA A 166 -12.07 -20.03 -6.04
N ARG A 167 -13.00 -20.89 -6.47
CA ARG A 167 -13.32 -22.13 -5.74
C ARG A 167 -12.11 -23.05 -5.61
N LYS A 168 -11.35 -23.27 -6.68
CA LYS A 168 -10.09 -24.06 -6.63
C LYS A 168 -9.05 -23.44 -5.69
N GLN A 169 -8.90 -22.12 -5.71
CA GLN A 169 -7.98 -21.42 -4.80
C GLN A 169 -8.40 -21.61 -3.33
N LEU A 170 -9.70 -21.55 -3.04
CA LEU A 170 -10.23 -21.82 -1.71
C LEU A 170 -10.03 -23.26 -1.27
N GLU A 171 -10.14 -24.24 -2.17
CA GLU A 171 -9.82 -25.66 -1.86
C GLU A 171 -8.36 -25.82 -1.41
N VAL A 172 -7.42 -25.13 -2.08
CA VAL A 172 -6.01 -25.11 -1.68
C VAL A 172 -5.83 -24.43 -0.32
N MET A 173 -6.45 -23.27 -0.12
CA MET A 173 -6.40 -22.52 1.14
C MET A 173 -7.02 -23.31 2.30
N LEU A 174 -8.09 -24.05 2.06
CA LEU A 174 -8.72 -24.93 3.04
C LEU A 174 -7.72 -25.97 3.53
N LYS A 175 -7.02 -26.66 2.62
CA LYS A 175 -5.98 -27.62 2.99
C LYS A 175 -4.87 -26.99 3.84
N ILE A 176 -4.44 -25.77 3.49
CA ILE A 176 -3.44 -25.02 4.27
C ILE A 176 -3.95 -24.71 5.68
N SER A 177 -5.21 -24.27 5.81
CA SER A 177 -5.83 -23.97 7.11
C SER A 177 -6.05 -25.21 7.98
N SER A 178 -6.25 -26.38 7.36
CA SER A 178 -6.41 -27.67 8.06
C SER A 178 -5.08 -28.29 8.51
N THR A 179 -3.96 -27.91 7.90
CA THR A 179 -2.62 -28.39 8.33
C THR A 179 -2.07 -27.48 9.43
N PRO A 180 -1.69 -28.01 10.61
CA PRO A 180 -0.98 -27.23 11.60
C PRO A 180 0.32 -26.70 10.99
N PHE A 181 0.56 -25.39 11.06
CA PHE A 181 1.86 -24.83 10.68
C PHE A 181 2.92 -25.50 11.55
N PRO A 182 4.02 -26.03 10.98
CA PRO A 182 5.04 -26.70 11.78
C PRO A 182 5.48 -25.72 12.88
N PRO A 183 5.56 -26.16 14.15
CA PRO A 183 6.02 -25.30 15.22
C PRO A 183 7.36 -24.71 14.78
N ALA A 184 7.50 -23.39 14.92
CA ALA A 184 8.74 -22.70 14.62
C ALA A 184 9.87 -23.52 15.24
N MET A 185 10.82 -23.99 14.41
CA MET A 185 11.94 -24.78 14.91
C MET A 185 12.56 -24.02 16.07
N GLN A 186 12.31 -24.48 17.30
CA GLN A 186 13.11 -24.12 18.44
C GLN A 186 14.51 -24.55 18.04
N ARG A 187 15.37 -23.58 17.69
CA ARG A 187 16.80 -23.83 17.56
C ARG A 187 17.23 -24.34 18.92
N ASP A 188 17.31 -25.65 19.05
CA ASP A 188 17.75 -26.33 20.26
C ASP A 188 19.21 -25.91 20.45
N ASN A 189 19.43 -24.94 21.34
CA ASN A 189 20.74 -24.32 21.59
C ASN A 189 21.60 -25.25 22.47
N ARG A 190 21.64 -26.55 22.16
CA ARG A 190 22.30 -27.62 22.93
C ARG A 190 23.66 -28.04 22.37
N HIS A 191 24.47 -27.09 21.90
CA HIS A 191 25.84 -27.40 21.45
C HIS A 191 26.96 -26.61 22.14
N SER A 192 26.72 -26.01 23.31
CA SER A 192 27.81 -25.47 24.13
C SER A 192 27.75 -26.04 25.54
N ASN A 193 28.22 -27.28 25.69
CA ASN A 193 28.86 -27.77 26.91
C ASN A 193 29.47 -29.15 26.60
N HIS A 194 30.62 -29.17 25.92
CA HIS A 194 31.51 -30.33 26.00
C HIS A 194 32.94 -29.86 26.23
N VAL A 195 33.30 -29.85 27.52
CA VAL A 195 34.53 -30.36 28.12
C VAL A 195 35.84 -29.98 27.40
N GLU A 196 36.46 -28.88 27.85
CA GLU A 196 37.92 -28.82 27.91
C GLU A 196 38.37 -29.39 29.27
N ARG A 197 39.07 -30.52 29.21
CA ARG A 197 39.91 -31.06 30.29
C ARG A 197 41.23 -31.48 29.67
#